data_AF-Q5TLP5-F1
#
_entry.id   AF-Q5TLP5-F1
#
_cell.length_a   1.000
_cell.length_b   1.000
_cell.length_c   1.000
_cell.angle_alpha   90.00
_cell.angle_beta   90.00
_cell.angle_gamma   90.00
#
_symmetry.space_group_name_H-M   'P 1'
#
loop_
_entity.id
_entity.type
_entity.pdbx_description
1 polymer ?
#
loop_
_entity_poly.entity_id
_entity_poly.type
_entity_poly.pdbx_seq_one_letter_code
_entity_poly.pdbx_strand_id
1 'polypeptide(L)'
;AQAGGGSSQFCISVGTAIPPEHKNLLECFDGTIGPETLYKIEDSRVKESAKTSLQLHEALSSVSFSSLGAENIRGGNGSDGCNLVRTDNNGILKGGSVRRHNLTWGGGVMNFGS
;
A
#
# COMPACT_ATOMS: atom_id res chain seq x y z
N ALA A 1 -3.94 -3.31 -2.91
CA ALA A 1 -3.77 -4.63 -3.56
C ALA A 1 -4.99 -4.99 -4.40
N GLN A 2 -6.20 -5.03 -3.83
CA GLN A 2 -7.42 -5.39 -4.57
C GLN A 2 -7.87 -4.35 -5.61
N ALA A 3 -7.52 -3.07 -5.43
CA ALA A 3 -7.72 -2.02 -6.43
C ALA A 3 -6.69 -2.14 -7.58
N GLY A 4 -6.77 -3.23 -8.33
CA GLY A 4 -6.03 -3.49 -9.56
C GLY A 4 -6.99 -4.01 -10.63
N GLY A 5 -7.04 -3.33 -11.77
CA GLY A 5 -7.77 -3.77 -12.96
C GLY A 5 -6.94 -4.73 -13.82
N GLY A 6 -7.44 -5.13 -15.00
CA GLY A 6 -6.72 -6.06 -15.88
C GLY A 6 -5.38 -5.52 -16.42
N SER A 7 -5.27 -4.21 -16.66
CA SER A 7 -4.02 -3.53 -17.07
C SER A 7 -4.14 -2.02 -16.86
N SER A 8 -3.00 -1.34 -16.69
CA SER A 8 -2.83 0.13 -16.68
C SER A 8 -3.64 0.91 -15.63
N GLN A 9 -4.45 0.24 -14.82
CA GLN A 9 -5.25 0.83 -13.74
C GLN A 9 -5.02 0.06 -12.46
N PHE A 10 -4.26 0.61 -11.52
CA PHE A 10 -3.93 -0.04 -10.25
C PHE A 10 -3.40 0.95 -9.23
N CYS A 11 -3.51 0.58 -7.95
CA CYS A 11 -3.05 1.41 -6.83
C CYS A 11 -1.72 1.00 -6.21
N ILE A 12 -1.13 -0.12 -6.63
CA ILE A 12 0.22 -0.53 -6.23
C ILE A 12 0.96 -0.84 -7.52
N SER A 13 2.17 -0.29 -7.70
CA SER A 13 3.00 -0.51 -8.88
C SER A 13 4.26 -1.28 -8.52
N VAL A 14 4.76 -2.06 -9.48
CA VAL A 14 6.08 -2.71 -9.43
C VAL A 14 6.95 -2.29 -10.61
N GLY A 15 6.70 -1.09 -11.14
CA GLY A 15 7.43 -0.53 -12.30
C GLY A 15 6.93 -0.99 -13.67
N THR A 16 5.83 -1.75 -13.73
CA THR A 16 5.20 -2.21 -14.98
C THR A 16 3.78 -1.67 -15.12
N ALA A 17 3.19 -1.82 -16.31
CA ALA A 17 1.79 -1.47 -16.59
C ALA A 17 0.78 -2.55 -16.14
N ILE A 18 1.23 -3.55 -15.38
CA ILE A 18 0.40 -4.65 -14.89
C ILE A 18 0.34 -4.56 -13.37
N PRO A 19 -0.85 -4.67 -12.74
CA PRO A 19 -0.93 -4.72 -11.28
C PRO A 19 -0.08 -5.86 -10.71
N PRO A 20 0.49 -5.69 -9.52
CA PRO A 20 1.26 -6.74 -8.87
C PRO A 20 0.38 -7.94 -8.54
N GLU A 21 0.94 -9.13 -8.70
CA GLU A 21 0.38 -10.36 -8.17
C GLU A 21 0.96 -10.65 -6.77
N HIS A 22 0.47 -11.71 -6.13
CA HIS A 22 0.92 -12.11 -4.79
C HIS A 22 2.45 -12.30 -4.69
N LYS A 23 3.09 -12.83 -5.74
CA LYS A 23 4.55 -13.01 -5.82
C LYS A 23 5.35 -11.72 -5.72
N ASN A 24 4.72 -10.57 -5.99
CA ASN A 24 5.34 -9.25 -5.81
C ASN A 24 5.09 -8.67 -4.42
N LEU A 25 4.06 -9.15 -3.72
CA LEU A 25 3.60 -8.68 -2.42
C LEU A 25 3.71 -9.81 -1.38
N LEU A 26 4.84 -10.54 -1.40
CA LEU A 26 5.04 -11.75 -0.60
C LEU A 26 4.90 -11.49 0.89
N GLU A 27 5.22 -10.30 1.39
CA GLU A 27 5.05 -9.97 2.82
C GLU A 27 3.58 -9.72 3.21
N CYS A 28 2.70 -9.56 2.23
CA CYS A 28 1.29 -9.30 2.44
C CYS A 28 0.42 -10.55 2.27
N PHE A 29 0.73 -11.43 1.32
CA PHE A 29 -0.14 -12.54 0.92
C PHE A 29 0.59 -13.88 0.81
N ASP A 30 -0.07 -14.95 1.27
CA ASP A 30 0.35 -16.35 1.18
C ASP A 30 -0.33 -17.10 0.01
N GLY A 31 -0.66 -16.37 -1.06
CA GLY A 31 -1.37 -16.91 -2.23
C GLY A 31 -2.06 -15.79 -3.00
N THR A 32 -2.91 -16.16 -3.97
CA THR A 32 -3.67 -15.20 -4.79
C THR A 32 -4.31 -14.11 -3.92
N ILE A 33 -4.15 -12.84 -4.31
CA ILE A 33 -4.59 -11.67 -3.54
C ILE A 33 -6.07 -11.80 -3.17
N GLY A 34 -6.35 -11.93 -1.88
CA GLY A 34 -7.69 -12.15 -1.35
C GLY A 34 -7.71 -12.09 0.17
N PRO A 35 -8.90 -12.08 0.80
CA PRO A 35 -9.02 -12.00 2.24
C PRO A 35 -8.42 -13.22 2.96
N GLU A 36 -8.61 -14.42 2.41
CA GLU A 36 -8.14 -15.67 3.04
C GLU A 36 -6.65 -15.92 2.91
N THR A 37 -5.95 -15.14 2.08
CA THR A 37 -4.50 -15.27 1.85
C THR A 37 -3.70 -14.21 2.59
N LEU A 38 -4.34 -13.33 3.36
CA LEU A 38 -3.64 -12.46 4.32
C LEU A 38 -3.10 -13.29 5.49
N TYR A 39 -1.88 -12.99 5.94
CA TYR A 39 -1.29 -13.66 7.10
C TYR A 39 -2.10 -13.44 8.37
N LYS A 40 -2.47 -14.54 9.04
CA LYS A 40 -3.18 -14.59 10.32
C LYS A 40 -2.19 -14.77 11.47
N ILE A 41 -2.63 -14.43 12.68
CA ILE A 41 -1.76 -14.40 13.89
C ILE A 41 -1.08 -15.75 14.18
N GLU A 42 -1.72 -16.86 13.83
CA GLU A 42 -1.20 -18.21 14.08
C GLU A 42 -0.35 -18.78 12.95
N ASP A 43 -0.21 -18.07 11.83
CA ASP A 43 0.53 -18.54 10.67
C ASP A 43 2.02 -18.65 10.99
N SER A 44 2.68 -19.61 10.34
CA SER A 44 4.09 -19.93 10.57
C SER A 44 4.98 -18.70 10.44
N ARG A 45 4.78 -17.89 9.40
CA ARG A 45 5.56 -16.67 9.17
C ARG A 45 5.45 -15.66 10.31
N VAL A 46 4.26 -15.50 10.90
CA VAL A 46 4.05 -14.58 12.04
C VAL A 46 4.70 -15.12 13.31
N LYS A 47 4.65 -16.43 13.51
CA LYS A 47 5.36 -17.08 14.64
C LYS A 47 6.88 -17.02 14.50
N GLU A 48 7.41 -17.15 13.28
CA GLU A 48 8.84 -17.03 13.03
C GLU A 48 9.33 -15.58 13.16
N SER A 49 8.53 -14.58 12.78
CA SER A 49 8.94 -13.17 12.95
C SER A 49 9.15 -12.78 14.41
N ALA A 50 8.37 -13.37 15.33
CA ALA A 50 8.50 -13.17 16.78
C ALA A 50 9.78 -13.78 17.38
N LYS A 51 10.50 -14.64 16.63
CA LYS A 51 11.78 -15.24 17.08
C LYS A 51 13.00 -14.43 16.62
N THR A 52 12.80 -13.41 15.80
CA THR A 52 13.89 -12.55 15.32
C THR A 52 14.39 -11.63 16.45
N SER A 53 15.63 -11.15 16.31
CA SER A 53 16.19 -10.16 17.24
C SER A 53 15.73 -8.72 16.96
N LEU A 54 14.81 -8.53 16.01
CA LEU A 54 14.34 -7.22 15.56
C LEU A 54 13.51 -6.57 16.67
N GLN A 55 13.92 -5.39 17.09
CA GLN A 55 13.20 -4.61 18.08
C GLN A 55 12.11 -3.75 17.42
N LEU A 56 11.11 -3.38 18.21
CA LEU A 56 9.96 -2.59 17.73
C LEU A 56 10.40 -1.28 17.04
N HIS A 57 11.38 -0.57 17.60
CA HIS A 57 11.83 0.71 17.06
C HIS A 57 12.52 0.57 15.69
N GLU A 58 13.18 -0.55 15.44
CA GLU A 58 13.82 -0.87 14.15
C GLU A 58 12.75 -1.15 13.10
N ALA A 59 11.74 -1.96 13.45
CA ALA A 59 10.61 -2.26 12.58
C ALA A 59 9.77 -1.02 12.25
N LEU A 60 9.61 -0.09 13.18
CA LEU A 60 8.93 1.20 12.91
C LEU A 60 9.77 2.11 12.02
N SER A 61 11.08 2.15 12.22
CA SER A 61 11.97 3.00 11.44
C SER A 61 12.05 2.56 9.97
N SER A 62 11.91 1.25 9.69
CA SER A 62 12.02 0.69 8.34
C SER A 62 10.99 1.26 7.35
N VAL A 63 9.82 1.68 7.82
CA VAL A 63 8.74 2.26 7.00
C VAL A 63 8.75 3.80 6.98
N SER A 64 9.77 4.42 7.58
CA SER A 64 9.91 5.87 7.58
C SER A 64 10.24 6.42 6.19
N PHE A 65 9.89 7.69 5.94
CA PHE A 65 10.24 8.35 4.68
C PHE A 65 11.76 8.38 4.46
N SER A 66 12.56 8.54 5.51
CA SER A 66 14.02 8.52 5.43
C SER A 66 14.59 7.16 5.05
N SER A 67 13.96 6.07 5.49
CA SER A 67 14.42 4.71 5.18
C SER A 67 13.94 4.24 3.81
N LEU A 68 12.73 4.64 3.41
CA LEU A 68 12.16 4.24 2.13
C LEU A 68 12.65 5.11 0.97
N GLY A 69 12.71 6.44 1.13
CA GLY A 69 12.94 7.35 0.01
C GLY A 69 11.69 7.54 -0.87
N ALA A 70 11.63 8.68 -1.58
CA ALA A 70 10.47 9.06 -2.37
C ALA A 70 10.22 8.10 -3.55
N GLU A 71 11.29 7.60 -4.14
CA GLU A 71 11.33 6.69 -5.28
C GLU A 71 10.79 5.28 -4.97
N ASN A 72 10.88 4.83 -3.72
CA ASN A 72 10.31 3.54 -3.31
C ASN A 72 8.86 3.66 -2.81
N ILE A 73 8.38 4.88 -2.55
CA ILE A 73 6.99 5.14 -2.15
C ILE A 73 6.12 5.43 -3.37
N ARG A 74 6.58 6.34 -4.24
CA ARG A 74 5.84 6.71 -5.45
C ARG A 74 6.27 5.82 -6.62
N GLY A 75 5.44 4.85 -6.95
CA GLY A 75 5.56 4.05 -8.17
C GLY A 75 4.64 4.51 -9.30
N GLY A 76 4.62 3.73 -10.39
CA GLY A 76 3.70 3.90 -11.51
C GLY A 76 4.18 4.85 -12.61
N ASN A 77 3.41 4.93 -13.69
CA ASN A 77 3.69 5.80 -14.83
C ASN A 77 3.02 7.19 -14.72
N GLY A 78 2.32 7.46 -13.60
CA GLY A 78 1.62 8.72 -13.35
C GLY A 78 0.23 8.81 -13.99
N SER A 79 -0.21 7.75 -14.68
CA SER A 79 -1.53 7.63 -15.31
C SER A 79 -2.26 6.34 -14.93
N ASP A 80 -1.81 5.65 -13.86
CA ASP A 80 -2.33 4.35 -13.42
C ASP A 80 -3.74 4.41 -12.78
N GLY A 81 -4.44 5.55 -12.90
CA GLY A 81 -5.86 5.67 -12.60
C GLY A 81 -6.28 5.41 -11.14
N CYS A 82 -5.34 5.38 -10.19
CA CYS A 82 -5.65 5.11 -8.79
C CYS A 82 -6.34 6.31 -8.11
N ASN A 83 -7.67 6.28 -8.04
CA ASN A 83 -8.44 7.31 -7.36
C ASN A 83 -8.29 7.30 -5.82
N LEU A 84 -7.80 6.20 -5.22
CA LEU A 84 -7.60 6.09 -3.77
C LEU A 84 -6.48 6.99 -3.22
N VAL A 85 -5.61 7.49 -4.10
CA VAL A 85 -4.50 8.39 -3.75
C VAL A 85 -4.73 9.83 -4.25
N ARG A 86 -5.96 10.16 -4.66
CA ARG A 86 -6.33 11.49 -5.16
C ARG A 86 -7.46 12.09 -4.31
N THR A 87 -7.16 13.17 -3.59
CA THR A 87 -8.16 13.92 -2.80
C THR A 87 -8.86 15.03 -3.57
N ASP A 88 -8.35 15.41 -4.74
CA ASP A 88 -8.97 16.38 -5.64
C ASP A 88 -10.18 15.80 -6.40
N ASN A 89 -10.90 16.64 -7.15
CA ASN A 89 -12.13 16.32 -7.88
C ASN A 89 -11.99 15.04 -8.72
N ASN A 90 -12.99 14.15 -8.62
CA ASN A 90 -13.04 12.84 -9.27
C ASN A 90 -11.93 11.87 -8.86
N GLY A 91 -11.28 12.11 -7.72
CA GLY A 91 -10.49 11.10 -7.01
C GLY A 91 -11.38 10.24 -6.12
N ILE A 92 -11.22 10.35 -4.80
CA ILE A 92 -12.03 9.60 -3.82
C ILE A 92 -13.51 9.95 -3.90
N LEU A 93 -13.84 11.23 -4.14
CA LEU A 93 -15.21 11.70 -4.29
C LEU A 93 -15.49 12.04 -5.76
N LYS A 94 -16.57 11.48 -6.30
CA LYS A 94 -17.05 11.83 -7.64
C LYS A 94 -17.70 13.22 -7.58
N GLY A 95 -17.24 14.14 -8.43
CA GLY A 95 -17.77 15.50 -8.52
C GLY A 95 -17.40 16.43 -7.35
N GLY A 96 -16.40 16.08 -6.53
CA GLY A 96 -15.91 16.94 -5.45
C GLY A 96 -14.55 16.53 -4.91
N SER A 97 -13.96 17.40 -4.08
CA SER A 97 -12.68 17.17 -3.40
C SER A 97 -12.91 16.93 -1.90
N VAL A 98 -11.98 16.26 -1.23
CA VAL A 98 -12.02 16.03 0.22
C VAL A 98 -11.60 17.32 0.95
N ARG A 99 -12.57 18.13 1.40
CA ARG A 99 -12.31 19.48 1.95
C ARG A 99 -12.45 19.64 3.46
N ARG A 100 -13.20 18.76 4.13
CA ARG A 100 -13.56 18.93 5.56
C ARG A 100 -12.51 18.35 6.51
N HIS A 101 -11.86 17.26 6.10
CA HIS A 101 -10.91 16.53 6.91
C HIS A 101 -9.73 16.15 6.04
N ASN A 102 -8.51 16.29 6.57
CA ASN A 102 -7.34 15.71 5.95
C ASN A 102 -7.49 14.18 5.97
N LEU A 103 -7.37 13.56 4.80
CA LEU A 103 -7.41 12.12 4.70
C LEU A 103 -6.07 11.53 5.14
N THR A 104 -6.11 10.42 5.87
CA THR A 104 -4.92 9.66 6.23
C THR A 104 -5.15 8.15 6.03
N TRP A 105 -4.15 7.47 5.48
CA TRP A 105 -4.07 6.00 5.48
C TRP A 105 -3.06 5.56 6.55
N GLY A 106 -3.38 4.48 7.27
CA GLY A 106 -2.47 3.88 8.26
C GLY A 106 -2.30 4.67 9.56
N GLY A 107 -3.23 5.55 9.91
CA GLY A 107 -3.19 6.31 11.18
C GLY A 107 -2.09 7.38 11.23
N GLY A 108 -1.76 7.99 10.09
CA GLY A 108 -0.73 9.02 10.00
C GLY A 108 0.48 8.65 9.13
N VAL A 109 0.52 7.43 8.58
CA VAL A 109 1.61 6.97 7.70
C VAL A 109 1.60 7.69 6.37
N MET A 110 0.43 7.81 5.73
CA MET A 110 0.26 8.53 4.47
C MET A 110 -0.84 9.58 4.60
N ASN A 111 -0.46 10.86 4.64
CA ASN A 111 -1.36 11.98 4.86
C ASN A 111 -1.58 12.78 3.57
N PHE A 112 -2.81 13.17 3.30
CA PHE A 112 -3.18 13.98 2.15
C PHE A 112 -3.68 15.35 2.61
N GLY A 113 -3.31 16.37 1.83
CA GLY A 113 -3.90 17.70 1.96
C GLY A 113 -5.36 17.72 1.53
N SER A 114 -6.09 18.67 2.10
CA SER A 114 -7.43 19.12 1.71
C SER A 114 -7.38 20.17 0.60
#